data_AF-A0A7Y4VVI3-F1
#
_entry.id   AF-A0A7Y4VVI3-F1
#
_cell.length_a   1.000
_cell.length_b   1.000
_cell.length_c   1.000
_cell.angle_alpha   90.00
_cell.angle_beta   90.00
_cell.angle_gamma   90.00
#
_symmetry.space_group_name_H-M   'P 1'
#
loop_
_entity.id
_entity.type
_entity.pdbx_description
1 polymer ?
#
loop_
_entity_poly.entity_id
_entity_poly.type
_entity_poly.pdbx_seq_one_letter_code
_entity_poly.pdbx_strand_id
1 'polypeptide(L)'
;MRKHTTTILKIPGLGIALLQLFDIFIHAVTDQLEILRVTSNIIVLVWLAIAAAGKFNGKFLQIAMGSVGAYLILNITFLALEGVRNMEQGGELRVTLFMLIFLTTVLSILLIYIKGRQTSN
;
A
#
# COMPACT_ATOMS: atom_id res chain seq x y z
N MET A 1 7.21 -10.14 -27.86
CA MET A 1 7.47 -9.14 -26.81
C MET A 1 6.39 -8.98 -25.72
N ARG A 2 5.15 -9.48 -25.86
CA ARG A 2 4.05 -9.28 -24.87
C ARG A 2 4.21 -9.96 -23.49
N LYS A 3 4.95 -11.06 -23.37
CA LYS A 3 5.03 -11.86 -22.12
C LYS A 3 5.86 -11.21 -21.00
N HIS A 4 6.91 -10.45 -21.34
CA HIS A 4 7.75 -9.81 -20.32
C HIS A 4 7.03 -8.67 -19.60
N THR A 5 6.21 -7.91 -20.33
CA THR A 5 5.51 -6.72 -19.83
C THR A 5 4.43 -7.06 -18.81
N THR A 6 3.83 -8.26 -18.89
CA THR A 6 2.84 -8.73 -17.90
C THR A 6 3.49 -9.25 -16.61
N THR A 7 4.70 -9.80 -16.68
CA THR A 7 5.46 -10.22 -15.48
C THR A 7 5.97 -9.01 -14.70
N ILE A 8 6.43 -7.95 -15.38
CA ILE A 8 6.94 -6.72 -14.76
C ILE A 8 5.84 -5.97 -13.98
N LEU A 9 4.58 -6.02 -14.41
CA LEU A 9 3.45 -5.45 -13.65
C LEU A 9 3.09 -6.24 -12.39
N LYS A 10 3.32 -7.55 -12.41
CA LYS A 10 3.00 -8.43 -11.28
C LYS A 10 3.96 -8.22 -10.12
N ILE A 11 5.22 -7.86 -10.39
CA ILE A 11 6.26 -7.75 -9.35
C ILE A 11 5.97 -6.60 -8.37
N PRO A 12 5.75 -5.33 -8.78
CA PRO A 12 5.41 -4.25 -7.86
C PRO A 12 4.10 -4.50 -7.13
N GLY A 13 3.07 -4.98 -7.84
CA GLY A 13 1.77 -5.27 -7.23
C GLY A 13 1.86 -6.37 -6.16
N LEU A 14 2.59 -7.45 -6.43
CA LEU A 14 2.85 -8.50 -5.46
C LEU A 14 3.67 -7.99 -4.27
N GLY A 15 4.71 -7.19 -4.53
CA GLY A 15 5.52 -6.57 -3.48
C GLY A 15 4.69 -5.71 -2.53
N ILE A 16 3.82 -4.85 -3.08
CA ILE A 16 2.90 -4.03 -2.27
C ILE A 16 1.99 -4.94 -1.42
N ALA A 17 1.38 -5.95 -2.03
CA ALA A 17 0.48 -6.86 -1.33
C ALA A 17 1.17 -7.59 -0.17
N LEU A 18 2.40 -8.07 -0.37
CA LEU A 18 3.19 -8.71 0.68
C LEU A 18 3.50 -7.75 1.83
N LEU A 19 3.84 -6.48 1.54
CA LEU A 19 4.06 -5.47 2.58
C LEU A 19 2.79 -5.20 3.40
N GLN A 20 1.62 -5.10 2.75
CA GLN A 20 0.36 -4.86 3.46
C GLN A 20 -0.02 -6.04 4.36
N LEU A 21 0.12 -7.26 3.83
CA LEU A 21 -0.17 -8.48 4.58
C LEU A 21 0.81 -8.67 5.74
N PHE A 22 2.08 -8.37 5.53
CA PHE A 22 3.08 -8.39 6.60
C PHE A 22 2.70 -7.42 7.72
N ASP A 23 2.32 -6.19 7.40
CA ASP A 23 1.95 -5.21 8.42
C ASP A 23 0.71 -5.63 9.20
N ILE A 24 -0.36 -6.03 8.51
CA ILE A 24 -1.59 -6.56 9.14
C ILE A 24 -1.26 -7.77 10.01
N PHE A 25 -0.39 -8.67 9.54
CA PHE A 25 0.01 -9.85 10.29
C PHE A 25 0.73 -9.47 11.58
N ILE A 26 1.68 -8.53 11.53
CA ILE A 26 2.37 -8.03 12.73
C ILE A 26 1.36 -7.47 13.74
N HIS A 27 0.41 -6.64 13.31
CA HIS A 27 -0.65 -6.12 14.19
C HIS A 27 -1.53 -7.20 14.80
N ALA A 28 -1.84 -8.24 14.04
CA ALA A 28 -2.66 -9.35 14.51
C ALA A 28 -1.92 -10.22 15.54
N VAL A 29 -0.61 -10.43 15.38
CA VAL A 29 0.17 -11.27 16.31
C VAL A 29 0.67 -10.52 17.54
N THR A 30 0.77 -9.20 17.50
CA THR A 30 1.15 -8.39 18.67
C THR A 30 -0.03 -7.92 19.51
N ASP A 31 -1.27 -8.24 19.11
CA ASP A 31 -2.53 -7.76 19.72
C ASP A 31 -2.65 -6.22 19.78
N GLN A 32 -1.83 -5.52 18.98
CA GLN A 32 -1.83 -4.07 18.84
C GLN A 32 -2.70 -3.70 17.64
N LEU A 33 -4.01 -3.83 17.79
CA LEU A 33 -4.98 -3.52 16.73
C LEU A 33 -5.09 -2.02 16.49
N GLU A 34 -4.09 -1.46 15.79
CA GLU A 34 -4.08 -0.09 15.29
C GLU A 34 -5.05 0.01 14.10
N ILE A 35 -6.35 0.18 14.39
CA ILE A 35 -7.47 0.09 13.42
C ILE A 35 -7.22 0.93 12.16
N LEU A 36 -6.69 2.15 12.31
CA LEU A 36 -6.40 3.04 11.18
C LEU A 36 -5.36 2.44 10.22
N ARG A 37 -4.35 1.75 10.73
CA ARG A 37 -3.31 1.10 9.92
C ARG A 37 -3.81 -0.15 9.24
N VAL A 38 -4.55 -0.99 9.96
CA VAL A 38 -5.17 -2.18 9.35
C VAL A 38 -6.12 -1.76 8.22
N THR A 39 -6.94 -0.73 8.46
CA THR A 39 -7.86 -0.19 7.45
C THR A 39 -7.13 0.38 6.24
N SER A 40 -6.05 1.15 6.45
CA SER A 40 -5.27 1.73 5.35
C SER A 40 -4.63 0.66 4.47
N ASN A 41 -4.07 -0.39 5.08
CA ASN A 41 -3.50 -1.55 4.37
C ASN A 41 -4.57 -2.32 3.57
N ILE A 42 -5.77 -2.51 4.15
CA ILE A 42 -6.90 -3.16 3.46
C ILE A 42 -7.32 -2.37 2.22
N ILE A 43 -7.37 -1.02 2.28
CA ILE A 43 -7.71 -0.19 1.13
C ILE A 43 -6.76 -0.45 -0.04
N VAL A 44 -5.46 -0.54 0.23
CA VAL A 44 -4.44 -0.84 -0.79
C VAL A 44 -4.63 -2.25 -1.35
N LEU A 45 -4.89 -3.25 -0.50
CA LEU A 45 -5.14 -4.63 -0.94
C LEU A 45 -6.38 -4.74 -1.83
N VAL A 46 -7.47 -4.07 -1.46
CA VAL A 46 -8.71 -4.02 -2.26
C VAL A 46 -8.45 -3.38 -3.62
N TRP A 47 -7.71 -2.27 -3.65
CA TRP A 47 -7.31 -1.64 -4.91
C TRP A 47 -6.51 -2.59 -5.80
N LEU A 48 -5.50 -3.27 -5.25
CA LEU A 48 -4.69 -4.23 -6.00
C LEU A 48 -5.52 -5.40 -6.53
N ALA A 49 -6.46 -5.92 -5.73
CA ALA A 49 -7.36 -7.00 -6.14
C ALA A 49 -8.26 -6.57 -7.31
N ILE A 50 -8.86 -5.37 -7.24
CA ILE A 50 -9.66 -4.78 -8.32
C ILE A 50 -8.81 -4.59 -9.58
N ALA A 51 -7.60 -4.07 -9.42
CA ALA A 51 -6.67 -3.84 -10.53
C ALA A 51 -6.21 -5.15 -11.20
N ALA A 52 -5.98 -6.20 -10.41
CA ALA A 52 -5.60 -7.53 -10.89
C ALA A 52 -6.76 -8.24 -11.62
N ALA A 53 -8.00 -8.01 -11.19
CA ALA A 53 -9.20 -8.50 -11.87
C ALA A 53 -9.48 -7.78 -13.20
N GLY A 54 -8.68 -6.78 -13.59
CA GLY A 54 -8.87 -5.99 -14.81
C GLY A 54 -10.10 -5.08 -14.79
N LYS A 55 -10.78 -4.97 -13.64
CA LYS A 55 -11.93 -4.07 -13.47
C LYS A 55 -11.45 -2.62 -13.49
N PHE A 56 -12.24 -1.76 -14.11
CA PHE A 56 -12.00 -0.31 -14.18
C PHE A 56 -10.65 0.10 -14.79
N ASN A 57 -10.10 -0.66 -15.75
CA ASN A 57 -8.83 -0.30 -16.40
C ASN A 57 -8.81 1.14 -16.98
N GLY A 58 -9.92 1.65 -17.51
CA GLY A 58 -10.04 3.04 -17.99
C GLY A 58 -10.03 4.12 -16.88
N LYS A 59 -10.28 3.74 -15.63
CA LYS A 59 -10.21 4.62 -14.45
C LYS A 59 -9.08 4.24 -13.50
N PHE A 60 -8.14 3.40 -13.96
CA PHE A 60 -7.08 2.84 -13.10
C PHE A 60 -6.29 3.92 -12.37
N LEU A 61 -5.87 4.98 -13.08
CA LEU A 61 -5.11 6.08 -12.49
C LEU A 61 -5.88 6.80 -11.37
N GLN A 62 -7.16 7.11 -11.62
CA GLN A 62 -8.01 7.81 -10.64
C GLN A 62 -8.21 6.96 -9.38
N ILE A 63 -8.51 5.67 -9.54
CA ILE A 63 -8.69 4.74 -8.42
C ILE A 63 -7.37 4.58 -7.67
N ALA A 64 -6.25 4.41 -8.38
CA ALA A 64 -4.94 4.26 -7.77
C ALA A 64 -4.54 5.50 -6.94
N MET A 65 -4.71 6.70 -7.48
CA MET A 65 -4.45 7.94 -6.76
C MET A 65 -5.36 8.08 -5.53
N GLY A 66 -6.64 7.73 -5.65
CA GLY A 66 -7.58 7.73 -4.54
C GLY A 66 -7.18 6.74 -3.43
N SER A 67 -6.81 5.51 -3.79
CA SER A 67 -6.41 4.48 -2.84
C SER A 67 -5.08 4.79 -2.15
N VAL A 68 -4.07 5.23 -2.90
CA VAL A 68 -2.77 5.64 -2.33
C VAL A 68 -2.92 6.90 -1.47
N GLY A 69 -3.75 7.86 -1.90
CA GLY A 69 -4.07 9.05 -1.13
C GLY A 69 -4.76 8.71 0.20
N ALA A 70 -5.80 7.87 0.16
CA ALA A 70 -6.48 7.41 1.37
C ALA A 70 -5.54 6.66 2.32
N TYR A 71 -4.67 5.79 1.78
CA TYR A 71 -3.63 5.11 2.55
C TYR A 71 -2.71 6.09 3.29
N LEU A 72 -2.20 7.12 2.59
CA LEU A 72 -1.32 8.12 3.18
C LEU A 72 -2.05 8.96 4.23
N ILE A 73 -3.27 9.42 3.94
CA ILE A 73 -4.06 10.22 4.88
C ILE A 73 -4.29 9.44 6.17
N LEU A 74 -4.74 8.18 6.09
CA LEU A 74 -4.98 7.36 7.28
C LEU A 74 -3.71 7.11 8.10
N ASN A 75 -2.57 6.88 7.44
CA ASN A 75 -1.28 6.71 8.13
C ASN A 75 -0.79 8.02 8.78
N ILE A 76 -1.00 9.18 8.14
CA ILE A 76 -0.69 10.49 8.72
C ILE A 76 -1.62 10.78 9.90
N THR A 77 -2.92 10.49 9.77
CA THR A 77 -3.88 10.62 10.87
C THR A 77 -3.50 9.73 12.04
N PHE A 78 -3.11 8.48 11.77
CA PHE A 78 -2.60 7.57 12.79
C PHE A 78 -1.39 8.18 13.53
N LEU A 79 -0.38 8.69 12.82
CA LEU A 79 0.78 9.33 13.42
C LEU A 79 0.43 10.60 14.22
N ALA A 80 -0.60 11.33 13.81
CA ALA A 80 -1.08 12.52 14.53
C ALA A 80 -1.79 12.16 15.84
N LEU A 81 -2.45 11.01 15.91
CA LEU A 81 -3.17 10.54 17.09
C LEU A 81 -2.25 9.77 18.07
N GLU A 82 -1.44 8.86 17.55
CA GLU A 82 -0.63 7.92 18.35
C GLU A 82 0.85 8.33 18.47
N GLY A 83 1.24 9.40 17.76
CA GLY A 83 2.60 9.92 17.76
C GLY A 83 3.60 9.09 16.92
N VAL A 84 4.80 9.65 16.77
CA VAL A 84 5.90 9.05 15.99
C VAL A 84 6.69 7.98 16.75
N ARG A 85 6.45 7.84 18.06
CA ARG A 85 7.03 6.83 18.95
C ARG A 85 5.97 5.82 19.35
N ASN A 86 6.36 4.56 19.51
CA ASN A 86 5.50 3.50 19.98
C ASN A 86 5.63 3.37 21.50
N MET A 87 4.68 3.95 22.24
CA MET A 87 4.69 3.89 23.71
C MET A 87 4.47 2.47 24.24
N GLU A 88 3.73 1.64 23.51
CA GLU A 88 3.49 0.25 23.89
C GLU A 88 4.72 -0.65 23.71
N GLN A 89 5.72 -0.18 22.95
CA GLN A 89 7.00 -0.87 22.73
C GLN A 89 8.17 -0.10 23.36
N GLY A 90 7.97 0.51 24.53
CA GLY A 90 9.03 1.17 25.28
C GLY A 90 9.42 2.57 24.77
N GLY A 91 8.61 3.19 23.92
CA GLY A 91 8.84 4.55 23.42
C GLY A 91 9.80 4.64 22.22
N GLU A 92 10.07 3.50 21.58
CA GLU A 92 10.90 3.40 20.38
C GLU A 92 10.29 4.14 19.19
N LEU A 93 11.13 4.58 18.25
CA LEU A 93 10.63 5.20 17.01
C LEU A 93 9.88 4.17 16.16
N ARG A 94 8.77 4.59 15.54
CA ARG A 94 7.97 3.75 14.62
C ARG A 94 8.68 3.55 13.25
N VAL A 95 9.95 3.17 13.25
CA VAL A 95 10.79 3.03 12.05
C VAL A 95 10.18 2.07 11.04
N THR A 96 9.63 0.94 11.50
CA THR A 96 8.95 -0.04 10.63
C THR A 96 7.78 0.59 9.89
N LEU A 97 6.95 1.40 10.56
CA LEU A 97 5.84 2.11 9.93
C LEU A 97 6.33 3.06 8.83
N PHE A 98 7.32 3.90 9.13
CA PHE A 98 7.87 4.82 8.13
C PHE A 98 8.44 4.09 6.92
N MET A 99 9.15 2.98 7.13
CA MET A 99 9.69 2.15 6.06
C MET A 99 8.58 1.55 5.19
N LEU A 100 7.52 1.03 5.80
CA LEU A 100 6.39 0.43 5.09
C LEU A 100 5.60 1.47 4.30
N ILE A 101 5.36 2.66 4.87
CA ILE A 101 4.74 3.80 4.16
C ILE A 101 5.59 4.18 2.95
N PHE A 102 6.89 4.35 3.14
CA PHE A 102 7.80 4.74 2.07
C PHE A 102 7.81 3.70 0.94
N LEU A 103 8.04 2.43 1.25
CA LEU A 103 8.10 1.35 0.25
C LEU A 103 6.77 1.19 -0.49
N THR A 104 5.65 1.19 0.22
CA THR A 104 4.31 1.09 -0.37
C THR A 104 4.07 2.25 -1.34
N THR A 105 4.45 3.47 -0.98
CA THR A 105 4.27 4.65 -1.81
C THR A 105 5.13 4.59 -3.08
N VAL A 106 6.42 4.27 -2.94
CA VAL A 106 7.36 4.17 -4.07
C VAL A 106 6.92 3.06 -5.04
N LEU A 107 6.58 1.88 -4.53
CA LEU A 107 6.11 0.78 -5.37
C LEU A 107 4.77 1.09 -6.04
N SER A 108 3.87 1.80 -5.35
CA SER A 108 2.59 2.23 -5.94
C SER A 108 2.80 3.22 -7.08
N ILE A 109 3.68 4.21 -6.91
CA ILE A 109 4.05 5.17 -7.97
C ILE A 109 4.64 4.42 -9.16
N LEU A 110 5.56 3.47 -8.91
CA LEU A 110 6.17 2.65 -9.96
C LEU A 110 5.12 1.83 -10.71
N LEU A 111 4.19 1.18 -10.00
CA LEU A 111 3.10 0.41 -10.61
C LEU A 111 2.20 1.29 -11.48
N ILE A 112 1.83 2.47 -10.97
CA ILE A 112 1.02 3.47 -11.69
C ILE A 112 1.73 3.90 -12.96
N TYR A 113 3.01 4.26 -12.87
CA TYR A 113 3.81 4.69 -14.01
C TYR A 113 3.92 3.61 -15.10
N ILE A 114 4.22 2.37 -14.71
CA ILE A 114 4.35 1.25 -15.66
C ILE A 114 3.01 0.98 -16.35
N LYS A 115 1.90 0.95 -15.59
CA LYS A 115 0.58 0.68 -16.16
C LYS A 115 0.08 1.83 -17.04
N GLY A 116 0.34 3.08 -16.67
CA GLY A 116 0.00 4.25 -17.47
C GLY A 116 0.68 4.26 -18.85
N ARG A 117 1.95 3.84 -18.94
CA ARG A 117 2.66 3.71 -20.23
C ARG A 117 2.12 2.60 -21.13
N GLN A 118 1.39 1.63 -20.60
CA GLN A 118 0.79 0.56 -21.41
C GLN A 118 -0.56 0.96 -22.00
N THR A 119 -1.28 1.88 -21.38
CA THR A 119 -2.57 2.36 -21.89
C THR A 119 -2.44 3.41 -23.01
N SER A 120 -1.26 4.00 -23.22
CA SER A 120 -1.02 5.00 -24.27
C SER A 120 -0.38 4.44 -25.55
N ASN A 121 -0.10 3.14 -25.61
CA ASN A 121 0.48 2.44 -26.77
C ASN A 121 -0.51 1.40 -27.30
#